data_AF-V9KBE5-F1
#
_entry.id   AF-V9KBE5-F1
#
_cell.length_a   1.000
_cell.length_b   1.000
_cell.length_c   1.000
_cell.angle_alpha   90.00
_cell.angle_beta   90.00
_cell.angle_gamma   90.00
#
_symmetry.space_group_name_H-M   'P 1'
#
loop_
_entity.id
_entity.type
_entity.pdbx_description
1 polymer ?
#
loop_
_entity_poly.entity_id
_entity_poly.type
_entity_poly.pdbx_seq_one_letter_code
_entity_poly.pdbx_strand_id
1 'polypeptide(L)'
;MEDFSPLSLTDICLDFLRVNLDKFCWERTDGSFCLKEAAVFPQELADRLLQKMSLNGVLNEKTVGIFRRNDLLRLKRACIRNAKLSAVAFRKAFCHHKLVDLDASGVNADITITDIVNALVTNKWNQQYLQCLVLNSLTLSLEDPYERCFSQLTGLRVLSVTNVLFYNDDLRDVASLPKLESLDISNTSVTDITPLLACKDKLKSLTMHHLKCLKMMTTQILEVIKELVLLQHLDISDDKQFTSDIALRLLEQSGILPSLRSLDISGRKHITDKAVQAFVQRRPSMQFVGLLATDAGYSEFLSGQGNLKVSGEANEVQISESLRRYSERAFFVREALFHLFSLTHSMENPQPELLKLVVIGMKNHPTNLPVQLAASACVFNLTKQDLATGMPVRLLTEVARLLLKAMEHFPNHQQLQKNCLLSLCSDRILQDVPFNRFEAAKLVMQWLCNHEDQNMQRMAVAIISILAAKLSTEQTAQLGTELFIVKVSTVKKRATQSHSHTDTHKHAYRGERRTDPHNSGDSG
;
A
#
# COMPACT_ATOMS: atom_id res chain seq x y z
N MET A 1 7.10 2.15 -19.10
CA MET A 1 6.75 1.68 -20.46
C MET A 1 6.14 0.29 -20.33
N GLU A 2 5.12 -0.02 -21.13
CA GLU A 2 4.51 -1.36 -21.37
C GLU A 2 3.53 -1.99 -20.33
N ASP A 3 2.45 -1.30 -19.92
CA ASP A 3 1.35 -2.00 -19.16
C ASP A 3 0.09 -2.29 -20.00
N PHE A 4 0.06 -1.88 -21.27
CA PHE A 4 -1.11 -2.04 -22.14
C PHE A 4 -0.80 -2.71 -23.50
N SER A 5 0.41 -3.22 -23.70
CA SER A 5 0.76 -4.15 -24.78
C SER A 5 0.09 -5.52 -24.57
N PRO A 6 -0.12 -6.35 -25.61
CA PRO A 6 -0.61 -7.72 -25.43
C PRO A 6 0.27 -8.51 -24.46
N LEU A 7 -0.34 -9.30 -23.57
CA LEU A 7 0.41 -10.15 -22.65
C LEU A 7 1.30 -11.10 -23.46
N SER A 8 2.52 -11.34 -22.96
CA SER A 8 3.40 -12.34 -23.56
C SER A 8 2.75 -13.73 -23.47
N LEU A 9 3.03 -14.62 -24.44
CA LEU A 9 2.59 -16.01 -24.38
C LEU A 9 3.01 -16.67 -23.06
N THR A 10 4.23 -16.35 -22.59
CA THR A 10 4.74 -16.80 -21.29
C THR A 10 3.84 -16.36 -20.14
N ASP A 11 3.41 -15.10 -20.09
CA ASP A 11 2.50 -14.62 -19.03
C ASP A 11 1.15 -15.33 -19.08
N ILE A 12 0.60 -15.51 -20.28
CA ILE A 12 -0.66 -16.23 -20.48
C ILE A 12 -0.54 -17.67 -19.99
N CYS A 13 0.53 -18.38 -20.35
CA CYS A 13 0.78 -19.76 -19.92
C CYS A 13 0.98 -19.87 -18.39
N LEU A 14 1.72 -18.95 -17.78
CA LEU A 14 1.92 -18.93 -16.33
C LEU A 14 0.61 -18.61 -15.59
N ASP A 15 -0.20 -17.69 -16.10
CA ASP A 15 -1.51 -17.37 -15.54
C ASP A 15 -2.47 -18.56 -15.66
N PHE A 16 -2.43 -19.27 -16.79
CA PHE A 16 -3.20 -20.50 -16.97
C PHE A 16 -2.79 -21.59 -15.98
N LEU A 17 -1.48 -21.82 -15.82
CA LEU A 17 -0.93 -22.80 -14.88
C LEU A 17 -1.34 -22.48 -13.44
N ARG A 18 -1.18 -21.21 -13.03
CA ARG A 18 -1.55 -20.72 -11.68
C ARG A 18 -3.01 -20.98 -11.35
N VAL A 19 -3.92 -20.75 -12.30
CA VAL A 19 -5.37 -20.94 -12.10
C VAL A 19 -5.77 -22.42 -12.10
N ASN A 20 -4.99 -23.28 -12.73
CA ASN A 20 -5.32 -24.69 -12.93
C ASN A 20 -4.39 -25.65 -12.17
N LEU A 21 -3.77 -25.20 -11.06
CA LEU A 21 -2.79 -26.01 -10.32
C LEU A 21 -3.32 -27.40 -9.92
N ASP A 22 -4.61 -27.54 -9.60
CA ASP A 22 -5.24 -28.84 -9.25
C ASP A 22 -5.16 -29.87 -10.39
N LYS A 23 -5.12 -29.42 -11.66
CA LYS A 23 -5.00 -30.31 -12.81
C LYS A 23 -3.56 -30.77 -13.02
N PHE A 24 -2.59 -29.91 -12.73
CA PHE A 24 -1.16 -30.13 -12.96
C PHE A 24 -0.42 -30.68 -11.74
N CYS A 25 -1.03 -30.65 -10.56
CA CYS A 25 -0.45 -31.14 -9.31
C CYS A 25 -1.15 -32.38 -8.78
N TRP A 26 -0.42 -33.23 -8.07
CA TRP A 26 -0.97 -34.21 -7.14
C TRP A 26 -0.73 -33.74 -5.70
N GLU A 27 -1.54 -34.23 -4.78
CA GLU A 27 -1.49 -33.86 -3.36
C GLU A 27 -0.65 -34.86 -2.57
N ARG A 28 0.37 -34.36 -1.85
CA ARG A 28 1.21 -35.16 -0.96
C ARG A 28 0.44 -35.60 0.28
N THR A 29 1.01 -36.55 1.01
CA THR A 29 0.48 -37.02 2.29
C THR A 29 0.31 -35.92 3.33
N ASP A 30 1.10 -34.85 3.25
CA ASP A 30 1.00 -33.66 4.10
C ASP A 30 0.08 -32.56 3.53
N GLY A 31 -0.73 -32.87 2.52
CA GLY A 31 -1.67 -31.95 1.87
C GLY A 31 -1.04 -30.96 0.89
N SER A 32 0.30 -30.95 0.75
CA SER A 32 0.99 -30.00 -0.14
C SER A 32 1.00 -30.45 -1.60
N PHE A 33 0.97 -29.50 -2.53
CA PHE A 33 1.00 -29.79 -3.97
C PHE A 33 2.38 -30.16 -4.48
N CYS A 34 2.43 -31.10 -5.42
CA CYS A 34 3.59 -31.46 -6.21
C CYS A 34 3.19 -31.50 -7.69
N LEU A 35 3.99 -30.91 -8.58
CA LEU A 35 3.76 -31.06 -10.02
C LEU A 35 3.80 -32.54 -10.41
N LYS A 36 2.87 -32.95 -11.29
CA LYS A 36 2.78 -34.30 -11.85
C LYS A 36 3.93 -34.58 -12.82
N GLU A 37 4.27 -33.59 -13.64
CA GLU A 37 5.32 -33.71 -14.65
C GLU A 37 6.69 -33.37 -14.06
N ALA A 38 7.71 -34.12 -14.47
CA ALA A 38 9.10 -33.92 -14.07
C ALA A 38 9.84 -32.91 -14.97
N ALA A 39 9.11 -32.02 -15.65
CA ALA A 39 9.72 -31.01 -16.50
C ALA A 39 10.50 -30.00 -15.64
N VAL A 40 11.79 -29.83 -15.95
CA VAL A 40 12.64 -28.85 -15.28
C VAL A 40 12.27 -27.46 -15.77
N PHE A 41 11.80 -26.61 -14.87
CA PHE A 41 11.49 -25.22 -15.17
C PHE A 41 12.80 -24.42 -15.25
N PRO A 42 12.99 -23.62 -16.32
CA PRO A 42 13.99 -22.57 -16.30
C PRO A 42 13.81 -21.68 -15.07
N GLN A 43 14.93 -21.33 -14.43
CA GLN A 43 14.95 -20.61 -13.15
C GLN A 43 14.14 -19.30 -13.21
N GLU A 44 14.23 -18.56 -14.31
CA GLU A 44 13.47 -17.32 -14.50
C GLU A 44 11.95 -17.54 -14.55
N LEU A 45 11.50 -18.67 -15.10
CA LEU A 45 10.08 -19.03 -15.14
C LEU A 45 9.58 -19.50 -13.78
N ALA A 46 10.42 -20.19 -12.99
CA ALA A 46 10.09 -20.57 -11.62
C ALA A 46 9.93 -19.34 -10.71
N ASP A 47 10.85 -18.38 -10.78
CA ASP A 47 10.75 -17.11 -10.05
C ASP A 47 9.48 -16.33 -10.44
N ARG A 48 9.18 -16.23 -11.74
CA ARG A 48 7.97 -15.56 -12.25
C ARG A 48 6.68 -16.26 -11.85
N LEU A 49 6.65 -17.60 -11.85
CA LEU A 49 5.50 -18.37 -11.41
C LEU A 49 5.21 -18.10 -9.93
N LEU A 50 6.24 -18.16 -9.08
CA LEU A 50 6.11 -17.86 -7.65
C LEU A 50 5.59 -16.43 -7.42
N GLN A 51 6.17 -15.45 -8.12
CA GLN A 51 5.75 -14.06 -8.02
C GLN A 51 4.28 -13.87 -8.42
N LYS A 52 3.84 -14.45 -9.54
CA LYS A 52 2.43 -14.41 -9.97
C LYS A 52 1.52 -15.09 -8.94
N MET A 53 1.91 -16.25 -8.41
CA MET A 53 1.15 -16.94 -7.37
C MET A 53 0.98 -16.09 -6.11
N SER A 54 2.03 -15.39 -5.68
CA SER A 54 2.00 -14.47 -4.54
C SER A 54 1.11 -13.25 -4.81
N LEU A 55 1.35 -12.51 -5.90
CA LEU A 55 0.62 -11.27 -6.21
C LEU A 55 -0.89 -11.48 -6.45
N ASN A 56 -1.28 -12.69 -6.86
CA ASN A 56 -2.68 -13.04 -7.06
C ASN A 56 -3.32 -13.79 -5.87
N GLY A 57 -2.63 -13.90 -4.73
CA GLY A 57 -3.16 -14.50 -3.50
C GLY A 57 -3.39 -16.02 -3.57
N VAL A 58 -2.72 -16.73 -4.48
CA VAL A 58 -2.81 -18.20 -4.63
C VAL A 58 -1.77 -18.92 -3.78
N LEU A 59 -0.70 -18.24 -3.38
CA LEU A 59 0.39 -18.84 -2.60
C LEU A 59 -0.03 -19.07 -1.13
N ASN A 60 -0.12 -20.33 -0.73
CA ASN A 60 -0.53 -20.78 0.61
C ASN A 60 0.18 -22.10 1.00
N GLU A 61 -0.10 -22.61 2.21
CA GLU A 61 0.37 -23.90 2.74
C GLU A 61 0.39 -25.06 1.73
N LYS A 62 -0.68 -25.18 0.93
CA LYS A 62 -0.84 -26.24 -0.06
C LYS A 62 -0.01 -25.95 -1.31
N THR A 63 -0.20 -24.78 -1.90
CA THR A 63 0.37 -24.45 -3.23
C THR A 63 1.87 -24.18 -3.19
N VAL A 64 2.42 -23.69 -2.08
CA VAL A 64 3.87 -23.48 -1.90
C VAL A 64 4.66 -24.80 -2.03
N GLY A 65 3.99 -25.93 -1.81
CA GLY A 65 4.56 -27.27 -1.91
C GLY A 65 5.23 -27.57 -3.25
N ILE A 66 4.82 -26.89 -4.34
CA ILE A 66 5.39 -27.12 -5.68
C ILE A 66 6.87 -26.74 -5.72
N PHE A 67 7.29 -25.77 -4.91
CA PHE A 67 8.66 -25.26 -4.88
C PHE A 67 9.60 -26.06 -3.96
N ARG A 68 9.11 -27.11 -3.29
CA ARG A 68 9.96 -27.99 -2.46
C ARG A 68 11.01 -28.76 -3.28
N ARG A 69 10.73 -29.00 -4.57
CA ARG A 69 11.61 -29.68 -5.51
C ARG A 69 12.50 -28.68 -6.25
N ASN A 70 13.66 -28.36 -5.66
CA ASN A 70 14.63 -27.42 -6.25
C ASN A 70 15.32 -27.95 -7.52
N ASP A 71 15.22 -29.25 -7.78
CA ASP A 71 15.64 -29.92 -9.00
C ASP A 71 14.70 -29.63 -10.18
N LEU A 72 13.41 -29.38 -9.90
CA LEU A 72 12.41 -29.03 -10.92
C LEU A 72 12.17 -27.53 -11.01
N LEU A 73 12.00 -26.83 -9.89
CA LEU A 73 11.70 -25.39 -9.85
C LEU A 73 12.75 -24.65 -9.04
N ARG A 74 13.95 -24.50 -9.60
CA ARG A 74 15.02 -23.77 -8.93
C ARG A 74 14.67 -22.29 -8.80
N LEU A 75 14.73 -21.75 -7.58
CA LEU A 75 14.53 -20.34 -7.31
C LEU A 75 15.86 -19.61 -7.06
N LYS A 76 15.95 -18.36 -7.53
CA LYS A 76 16.98 -17.40 -7.09
C LYS A 76 16.35 -16.14 -6.52
N ARG A 77 15.24 -15.67 -7.08
CA ARG A 77 14.47 -14.53 -6.58
C ARG A 77 13.11 -15.01 -6.14
N ALA A 78 12.88 -14.99 -4.84
CA ALA A 78 11.61 -15.40 -4.26
C ALA A 78 10.79 -14.17 -3.87
N CYS A 79 9.60 -14.02 -4.44
CA CYS A 79 8.62 -13.02 -4.02
C CYS A 79 7.39 -13.76 -3.49
N ILE A 80 7.19 -13.66 -2.17
CA ILE A 80 6.12 -14.37 -1.44
C ILE A 80 5.24 -13.39 -0.67
N ARG A 81 5.12 -12.16 -1.16
CA ARG A 81 4.30 -11.11 -0.56
C ARG A 81 2.89 -11.58 -0.22
N ASN A 82 2.42 -11.22 0.98
CA ASN A 82 1.07 -11.52 1.49
C ASN A 82 0.67 -13.00 1.44
N ALA A 83 1.63 -13.91 1.35
CA ALA A 83 1.36 -15.34 1.31
C ALA A 83 0.97 -15.86 2.70
N LYS A 84 0.07 -16.84 2.75
CA LYS A 84 -0.37 -17.47 4.00
C LYS A 84 0.48 -18.70 4.28
N LEU A 85 1.63 -18.51 4.92
CA LEU A 85 2.66 -19.53 5.11
C LEU A 85 3.15 -19.58 6.55
N SER A 86 3.17 -20.79 7.11
CA SER A 86 3.78 -21.15 8.38
C SER A 86 5.29 -21.25 8.23
N ALA A 87 5.99 -21.18 9.36
CA ALA A 87 7.44 -21.36 9.42
C ALA A 87 7.87 -22.73 8.84
N VAL A 88 7.08 -23.79 9.04
CA VAL A 88 7.37 -25.14 8.51
C VAL A 88 7.25 -25.17 6.99
N ALA A 89 6.18 -24.59 6.43
CA ALA A 89 5.98 -24.53 4.99
C ALA A 89 7.06 -23.71 4.30
N PHE A 90 7.41 -22.56 4.88
CA PHE A 90 8.51 -21.72 4.41
C PHE A 90 9.82 -22.51 4.38
N ARG A 91 10.18 -23.17 5.48
CA ARG A 91 11.41 -23.97 5.58
C ARG A 91 11.48 -25.05 4.50
N LYS A 92 10.43 -25.86 4.38
CA LYS A 92 10.37 -26.96 3.40
C LYS A 92 10.50 -26.44 1.96
N ALA A 93 9.87 -25.31 1.65
CA ALA A 93 9.84 -24.78 0.29
C ALA A 93 11.09 -24.00 -0.10
N PHE A 94 11.68 -23.20 0.80
CA PHE A 94 12.65 -22.17 0.42
C PHE A 94 14.09 -22.43 0.89
N CYS A 95 14.32 -23.13 2.00
CA CYS A 95 15.67 -23.30 2.59
C CYS A 95 16.67 -23.95 1.62
N HIS A 96 16.21 -24.86 0.77
CA HIS A 96 17.07 -25.62 -0.15
C HIS A 96 17.43 -24.87 -1.44
N HIS A 97 16.85 -23.68 -1.66
CA HIS A 97 17.15 -22.86 -2.83
C HIS A 97 18.38 -21.99 -2.60
N LYS A 98 19.02 -21.63 -3.72
CA LYS A 98 20.21 -20.77 -3.76
C LYS A 98 19.77 -19.32 -3.98
N LEU A 99 19.11 -18.75 -2.98
CA LEU A 99 18.47 -17.45 -3.09
C LEU A 99 19.50 -16.32 -3.15
N VAL A 100 19.15 -15.30 -3.92
CA VAL A 100 19.87 -14.01 -4.03
C VAL A 100 18.96 -12.89 -3.53
N ASP A 101 17.66 -12.98 -3.84
CA ASP A 101 16.66 -12.01 -3.42
C ASP A 101 15.48 -12.75 -2.76
N LEU A 102 15.03 -12.28 -1.59
CA LEU A 102 13.80 -12.71 -0.96
C LEU A 102 12.97 -11.50 -0.53
N ASP A 103 11.74 -11.42 -1.02
CA ASP A 103 10.71 -10.51 -0.53
C ASP A 103 9.59 -11.31 0.12
N ALA A 104 9.54 -11.23 1.45
CA ALA A 104 8.54 -11.88 2.29
C ALA A 104 7.62 -10.86 3.00
N SER A 105 7.40 -9.70 2.37
CA SER A 105 6.54 -8.66 2.94
C SER A 105 5.11 -9.14 3.18
N GLY A 106 4.57 -8.93 4.38
CA GLY A 106 3.17 -9.23 4.70
C GLY A 106 2.81 -10.71 4.75
N VAL A 107 3.78 -11.64 4.73
CA VAL A 107 3.50 -13.07 4.91
C VAL A 107 2.81 -13.28 6.27
N ASN A 108 1.68 -13.98 6.28
CA ASN A 108 0.86 -14.13 7.49
C ASN A 108 0.29 -15.55 7.66
N ALA A 109 0.88 -16.33 8.57
CA ALA A 109 0.31 -17.51 9.21
C ALA A 109 1.21 -17.89 10.41
N ASP A 110 1.34 -16.94 11.34
CA ASP A 110 2.17 -17.02 12.56
C ASP A 110 3.69 -17.15 12.35
N ILE A 111 4.19 -17.05 11.10
CA ILE A 111 5.62 -16.98 10.83
C ILE A 111 6.22 -15.64 11.28
N THR A 112 7.33 -15.70 12.00
CA THR A 112 8.06 -14.53 12.49
C THR A 112 9.26 -14.17 11.61
N ILE A 113 9.85 -12.99 11.84
CA ILE A 113 11.16 -12.63 11.26
C ILE A 113 12.21 -13.67 11.67
N THR A 114 12.22 -14.05 12.95
CA THR A 114 13.15 -15.03 13.53
C THR A 114 13.07 -16.38 12.80
N ASP A 115 11.86 -16.86 12.50
CA ASP A 115 11.65 -18.09 11.72
C ASP A 115 12.26 -18.01 10.33
N ILE A 116 12.05 -16.89 9.62
CA ILE A 116 12.55 -16.69 8.26
C ILE A 116 14.07 -16.62 8.25
N VAL A 117 14.67 -15.82 9.15
CA VAL A 117 16.12 -15.67 9.20
C VAL A 117 16.80 -16.98 9.59
N ASN A 118 16.33 -17.65 10.64
CA ASN A 118 16.87 -18.96 11.05
C ASN A 118 16.76 -19.99 9.93
N ALA A 119 15.63 -20.01 9.22
CA ALA A 119 15.43 -20.86 8.06
C ALA A 119 16.47 -20.58 6.95
N LEU A 120 16.70 -19.31 6.60
CA LEU A 120 17.66 -18.93 5.57
C LEU A 120 19.10 -19.29 5.95
N VAL A 121 19.45 -19.07 7.22
CA VAL A 121 20.77 -19.34 7.78
C VAL A 121 21.12 -20.83 7.75
N THR A 122 20.15 -21.75 7.75
CA THR A 122 20.45 -23.20 7.59
C THR A 122 21.22 -23.55 6.30
N ASN A 123 21.16 -22.70 5.28
CA ASN A 123 21.83 -22.90 4.01
C ASN A 123 23.05 -21.98 3.86
N LYS A 124 24.25 -22.58 3.79
CA LYS A 124 25.52 -21.86 3.60
C LYS A 124 25.55 -20.96 2.35
N TRP A 125 24.81 -21.31 1.30
CA TRP A 125 24.69 -20.44 0.12
C TRP A 125 23.99 -19.13 0.48
N ASN A 126 22.85 -19.21 1.17
CA ASN A 126 22.08 -18.03 1.54
C ASN A 126 22.87 -17.14 2.49
N GLN A 127 23.62 -17.72 3.43
CA GLN A 127 24.54 -16.97 4.30
C GLN A 127 25.54 -16.10 3.52
N GLN A 128 26.07 -16.59 2.40
CA GLN A 128 27.15 -15.93 1.65
C GLN A 128 26.67 -15.07 0.47
N TYR A 129 25.51 -15.41 -0.10
CA TYR A 129 25.09 -14.91 -1.41
C TYR A 129 23.66 -14.34 -1.45
N LEU A 130 22.88 -14.43 -0.37
CA LEU A 130 21.64 -13.66 -0.27
C LEU A 130 22.01 -12.17 -0.19
N GLN A 131 21.58 -11.38 -1.16
CA GLN A 131 21.94 -9.97 -1.28
C GLN A 131 20.81 -9.05 -0.85
N CYS A 132 19.55 -9.44 -1.07
CA CYS A 132 18.38 -8.63 -0.73
C CYS A 132 17.40 -9.43 0.12
N LEU A 133 16.99 -8.85 1.24
CA LEU A 133 16.00 -9.40 2.15
C LEU A 133 14.99 -8.32 2.54
N VAL A 134 13.72 -8.55 2.20
CA VAL A 134 12.61 -7.64 2.54
C VAL A 134 11.62 -8.37 3.44
N LEU A 135 11.42 -7.84 4.65
CA LEU A 135 10.68 -8.43 5.77
C LEU A 135 9.70 -7.42 6.35
N ASN A 136 8.93 -6.76 5.48
CA ASN A 136 8.06 -5.66 5.88
C ASN A 136 6.69 -6.19 6.36
N SER A 137 6.09 -5.54 7.35
CA SER A 137 4.72 -5.81 7.82
C SER A 137 4.43 -7.29 8.17
N LEU A 138 5.43 -8.02 8.69
CA LEU A 138 5.25 -9.38 9.22
C LEU A 138 4.49 -9.34 10.57
N THR A 139 3.82 -10.44 10.91
CA THR A 139 3.07 -10.58 12.16
C THR A 139 3.98 -10.31 13.37
N LEU A 140 3.49 -9.48 14.30
CA LEU A 140 4.16 -9.20 15.57
C LEU A 140 3.82 -10.34 16.53
N SER A 141 4.79 -11.21 16.83
CA SER A 141 4.64 -12.14 17.97
C SER A 141 4.94 -11.38 19.26
N LEU A 142 4.06 -11.48 20.26
CA LEU A 142 4.29 -10.94 21.61
C LEU A 142 5.34 -11.76 22.37
N GLU A 143 5.62 -12.98 21.91
CA GLU A 143 6.64 -13.89 22.42
C GLU A 143 7.80 -13.99 21.42
N ASP A 144 8.57 -12.93 21.22
CA ASP A 144 9.80 -13.00 20.41
C ASP A 144 11.06 -12.87 21.29
N PRO A 145 11.51 -13.94 21.98
CA PRO A 145 12.78 -13.93 22.68
C PRO A 145 13.79 -14.88 22.01
N TYR A 146 14.40 -14.50 20.88
CA TYR A 146 15.66 -15.11 20.41
C TYR A 146 16.42 -14.12 19.50
N GLU A 147 17.75 -14.22 19.49
CA GLU A 147 18.61 -13.49 18.55
C GLU A 147 18.24 -13.83 17.11
N ARG A 148 17.94 -12.81 16.31
CA ARG A 148 17.53 -12.98 14.90
C ARG A 148 18.68 -13.38 13.98
N CYS A 149 19.92 -13.36 14.45
CA CYS A 149 21.11 -13.88 13.75
C CYS A 149 21.31 -13.29 12.33
N PHE A 150 20.94 -12.02 12.11
CA PHE A 150 21.15 -11.35 10.83
C PHE A 150 22.64 -11.33 10.45
N SER A 151 23.56 -11.19 11.41
CA SER A 151 25.01 -11.25 11.19
C SER A 151 25.51 -12.49 10.45
N GLN A 152 24.77 -13.61 10.49
CA GLN A 152 25.11 -14.82 9.74
C GLN A 152 24.86 -14.70 8.23
N LEU A 153 24.01 -13.75 7.80
CA LEU A 153 23.75 -13.44 6.39
C LEU A 153 24.82 -12.51 5.82
N THR A 154 26.08 -12.92 5.89
CA THR A 154 27.27 -12.15 5.45
C THR A 154 27.23 -11.64 3.99
N GLY A 155 26.40 -12.23 3.14
CA GLY A 155 26.16 -11.78 1.76
C GLY A 155 25.28 -10.54 1.63
N LEU A 156 24.55 -10.18 2.70
CA LEU A 156 23.43 -9.25 2.64
C LEU A 156 23.91 -7.82 2.38
N ARG A 157 23.30 -7.19 1.37
CA ARG A 157 23.56 -5.81 0.94
C ARG A 157 22.37 -4.89 1.19
N VAL A 158 21.16 -5.43 1.06
CA VAL A 158 19.91 -4.69 1.20
C VAL A 158 19.04 -5.40 2.23
N LEU A 159 18.68 -4.69 3.30
CA LEU A 159 17.70 -5.12 4.28
C LEU A 159 16.59 -4.08 4.40
N SER A 160 15.34 -4.53 4.33
CA SER A 160 14.17 -3.71 4.62
C SER A 160 13.31 -4.43 5.65
N VAL A 161 13.09 -3.74 6.78
CA VAL A 161 12.34 -4.21 7.96
C VAL A 161 11.38 -3.11 8.40
N THR A 162 10.43 -2.78 7.54
CA THR A 162 9.45 -1.71 7.77
C THR A 162 8.23 -2.23 8.53
N ASN A 163 7.70 -1.44 9.47
CA ASN A 163 6.45 -1.73 10.19
C ASN A 163 6.48 -3.09 10.93
N VAL A 164 7.57 -3.36 11.64
CA VAL A 164 7.83 -4.59 12.42
C VAL A 164 8.46 -4.26 13.77
N LEU A 165 8.44 -5.20 14.72
CA LEU A 165 9.16 -5.09 16.00
C LEU A 165 10.66 -5.27 15.77
N PHE A 166 11.38 -4.17 15.52
CA PHE A 166 12.83 -4.15 15.33
C PHE A 166 13.45 -3.13 16.29
N TYR A 167 14.39 -3.57 17.12
CA TYR A 167 14.95 -2.83 18.26
C TYR A 167 16.44 -2.55 18.06
N ASN A 168 17.07 -1.86 19.03
CA ASN A 168 18.48 -1.47 18.94
C ASN A 168 19.44 -2.66 18.87
N ASP A 169 19.11 -3.80 19.51
CA ASP A 169 19.95 -5.00 19.46
C ASP A 169 19.94 -5.63 18.06
N ASP A 170 18.78 -5.66 17.40
CA ASP A 170 18.67 -6.06 16.00
C ASP A 170 19.46 -5.11 15.08
N LEU A 171 19.39 -3.81 15.34
CA LEU A 171 20.14 -2.82 14.60
C LEU A 171 21.65 -3.02 14.75
N ARG A 172 22.12 -3.38 15.95
CA ARG A 172 23.53 -3.70 16.21
C ARG A 172 23.98 -4.95 15.45
N ASP A 173 23.15 -5.99 15.45
CA ASP A 173 23.39 -7.22 14.70
C ASP A 173 23.48 -6.95 13.19
N VAL A 174 22.50 -6.22 12.63
CA VAL A 174 22.47 -5.81 11.22
C VAL A 174 23.63 -4.90 10.85
N ALA A 175 23.99 -3.91 11.68
CA ALA A 175 25.09 -2.99 11.39
C ALA A 175 26.46 -3.68 11.38
N SER A 176 26.58 -4.87 11.97
CA SER A 176 27.80 -5.69 11.90
C SER A 176 28.01 -6.38 10.54
N LEU A 177 26.99 -6.39 9.66
CA LEU A 177 27.05 -7.07 8.38
C LEU A 177 28.18 -6.54 7.47
N PRO A 178 28.98 -7.42 6.86
CA PRO A 178 30.19 -7.00 6.19
C PRO A 178 29.95 -6.27 4.86
N LYS A 179 28.75 -6.42 4.26
CA LYS A 179 28.41 -5.91 2.92
C LYS A 179 27.14 -5.05 2.88
N LEU A 180 26.61 -4.63 4.04
CA LEU A 180 25.38 -3.84 4.10
C LEU A 180 25.56 -2.48 3.41
N GLU A 181 24.74 -2.20 2.41
CA GLU A 181 24.76 -0.97 1.61
C GLU A 181 23.45 -0.20 1.72
N SER A 182 22.32 -0.86 1.94
CA SER A 182 21.01 -0.24 2.05
C SER A 182 20.23 -0.81 3.22
N LEU A 183 19.70 0.07 4.06
CA LEU A 183 18.92 -0.28 5.23
C LEU A 183 17.66 0.58 5.33
N ASP A 184 16.50 -0.07 5.43
CA ASP A 184 15.22 0.56 5.75
C ASP A 184 14.70 0.03 7.08
N ILE A 185 14.62 0.92 8.08
CA ILE A 185 14.12 0.66 9.44
C ILE A 185 12.84 1.45 9.73
N SER A 186 12.09 1.83 8.70
CA SER A 186 10.92 2.71 8.84
C SER A 186 9.84 2.15 9.77
N ASN A 187 9.26 3.01 10.61
CA ASN A 187 8.22 2.65 11.59
C ASN A 187 8.57 1.40 12.43
N THR A 188 9.79 1.34 12.94
CA THR A 188 10.28 0.32 13.87
C THR A 188 10.35 0.83 15.31
N SER A 189 10.80 -0.01 16.24
CA SER A 189 10.98 0.30 17.66
C SER A 189 12.41 0.72 18.04
N VAL A 190 13.23 1.08 17.04
CA VAL A 190 14.57 1.62 17.25
C VAL A 190 14.48 2.94 18.02
N THR A 191 15.23 3.04 19.10
CA THR A 191 15.29 4.25 19.95
C THR A 191 16.62 4.99 19.83
N ASP A 192 17.65 4.33 19.31
CA ASP A 192 19.02 4.84 19.13
C ASP A 192 19.64 4.31 17.82
N ILE A 193 20.10 5.21 16.95
CA ILE A 193 20.71 4.90 15.66
C ILE A 193 22.25 4.85 15.69
N THR A 194 22.88 5.08 16.84
CA THR A 194 24.34 5.00 17.02
C THR A 194 24.97 3.69 16.49
N PRO A 195 24.32 2.51 16.57
CA PRO A 195 24.90 1.28 16.00
C PRO A 195 25.22 1.37 14.50
N LEU A 196 24.56 2.26 13.74
CA LEU A 196 24.86 2.49 12.31
C LEU A 196 26.32 2.91 12.05
N LEU A 197 27.01 3.45 13.05
CA LEU A 197 28.43 3.80 12.95
C LEU A 197 29.31 2.58 12.63
N ALA A 198 28.88 1.36 12.98
CA ALA A 198 29.60 0.13 12.64
C ALA A 198 29.63 -0.15 11.13
N CYS A 199 28.67 0.38 10.36
CA CYS A 199 28.59 0.24 8.90
C CYS A 199 28.85 1.54 8.13
N LYS A 200 29.44 2.56 8.79
CA LYS A 200 29.62 3.91 8.20
C LYS A 200 30.43 3.94 6.89
N ASP A 201 31.39 3.03 6.74
CA ASP A 201 32.27 2.93 5.58
C ASP A 201 31.65 2.14 4.41
N LYS A 202 30.35 1.81 4.48
CA LYS A 202 29.67 0.91 3.52
C LYS A 202 28.26 1.36 3.19
N LEU A 203 27.54 1.91 4.16
CA LEU A 203 26.14 2.27 4.02
C LEU A 203 25.97 3.42 3.01
N LYS A 204 25.20 3.16 1.96
CA LYS A 204 24.89 4.11 0.88
C LYS A 204 23.45 4.59 0.91
N SER A 205 22.53 3.83 1.50
CA SER A 205 21.11 4.18 1.58
C SER A 205 20.57 3.89 2.96
N LEU A 206 19.93 4.89 3.56
CA LEU A 206 19.30 4.79 4.87
C LEU A 206 17.90 5.41 4.81
N THR A 207 16.91 4.60 5.15
CA THR A 207 15.51 5.02 5.23
C THR A 207 14.99 4.83 6.65
N MET A 208 14.57 5.96 7.23
CA MET A 208 14.13 6.12 8.62
C MET A 208 12.77 6.81 8.67
N HIS A 209 11.90 6.49 7.71
CA HIS A 209 10.58 7.09 7.62
C HIS A 209 9.75 6.73 8.86
N HIS A 210 9.11 7.74 9.46
CA HIS A 210 8.20 7.54 10.60
C HIS A 210 8.81 6.74 11.78
N LEU A 211 10.08 6.99 12.13
CA LEU A 211 10.73 6.41 13.33
C LEU A 211 10.18 7.01 14.64
N LYS A 212 8.92 6.71 14.96
CA LYS A 212 8.20 7.24 16.14
C LYS A 212 8.83 6.93 17.50
N CYS A 213 9.65 5.87 17.59
CA CYS A 213 10.28 5.44 18.83
C CYS A 213 11.67 6.05 19.07
N LEU A 214 12.20 6.82 18.12
CA LEU A 214 13.53 7.41 18.23
C LEU A 214 13.57 8.41 19.39
N LYS A 215 14.44 8.16 20.39
CA LYS A 215 14.54 8.98 21.62
C LYS A 215 15.73 9.93 21.63
N MET A 216 16.60 9.84 20.63
CA MET A 216 17.80 10.66 20.53
C MET A 216 17.47 12.14 20.32
N MET A 217 18.31 13.01 20.86
CA MET A 217 18.27 14.43 20.56
C MET A 217 18.71 14.69 19.12
N THR A 218 18.20 15.76 18.50
CA THR A 218 18.57 16.16 17.13
C THR A 218 20.09 16.27 16.94
N THR A 219 20.83 16.79 17.93
CA THR A 219 22.29 16.87 17.86
C THR A 219 22.95 15.50 17.76
N GLN A 220 22.53 14.54 18.58
CA GLN A 220 23.07 13.17 18.57
C GLN A 220 22.77 12.45 17.25
N ILE A 221 21.57 12.66 16.69
CA ILE A 221 21.18 12.10 15.39
C ILE A 221 22.08 12.66 14.29
N LEU A 222 22.32 13.97 14.29
CA LEU A 222 23.19 14.62 13.31
C LEU A 222 24.65 14.21 13.44
N GLU A 223 25.15 13.95 14.66
CA GLU A 223 26.49 13.40 14.89
C GLU A 223 26.66 12.03 14.23
N VAL A 224 25.67 11.14 14.36
CA VAL A 224 25.68 9.84 13.68
C VAL A 224 25.62 10.00 12.16
N ILE A 225 24.65 10.80 11.66
CA ILE A 225 24.46 11.01 10.22
C ILE A 225 25.71 11.63 9.57
N LYS A 226 26.41 12.52 10.27
CA LYS A 226 27.63 13.17 9.78
C LYS A 226 28.75 12.17 9.48
N GLU A 227 28.86 11.11 10.27
CA GLU A 227 29.86 10.05 10.08
C GLU A 227 29.55 9.12 8.89
N LEU A 228 28.30 9.09 8.40
CA LEU A 228 27.88 8.28 7.26
C LEU A 228 28.26 8.95 5.92
N VAL A 229 29.55 9.18 5.69
CA VAL A 229 30.08 10.00 4.59
C VAL A 229 29.82 9.42 3.18
N LEU A 230 29.61 8.11 3.08
CA LEU A 230 29.29 7.42 1.82
C LEU A 230 27.80 7.40 1.49
N LEU A 231 26.95 7.93 2.37
CA LEU A 231 25.51 7.91 2.21
C LEU A 231 25.09 8.75 0.99
N GLN A 232 24.38 8.11 0.07
CA GLN A 232 23.86 8.67 -1.19
C GLN A 232 22.36 8.93 -1.11
N HIS A 233 21.64 8.13 -0.30
CA HIS A 233 20.21 8.25 -0.09
C HIS A 233 19.91 8.34 1.40
N LEU A 234 19.23 9.41 1.80
CA LEU A 234 18.71 9.60 3.15
C LEU A 234 17.24 9.92 3.07
N ASP A 235 16.42 9.10 3.72
CA ASP A 235 15.00 9.39 3.94
C ASP A 235 14.76 9.52 5.44
N ILE A 236 14.44 10.74 5.86
CA ILE A 236 14.01 11.09 7.21
C ILE A 236 12.61 11.71 7.16
N SER A 237 11.77 11.32 6.21
CA SER A 237 10.40 11.78 6.07
C SER A 237 9.51 11.29 7.22
N ASP A 238 8.36 11.94 7.41
CA ASP A 238 7.41 11.59 8.47
C ASP A 238 5.98 11.98 8.07
N ASP A 239 4.97 11.41 8.71
CA ASP A 239 3.54 11.62 8.41
C ASP A 239 2.97 12.91 9.04
N LYS A 240 3.78 13.97 9.16
CA LYS A 240 3.43 15.30 9.72
C LYS A 240 3.03 15.33 11.21
N GLN A 241 2.94 14.16 11.85
CA GLN A 241 2.51 14.01 13.25
C GLN A 241 3.61 14.41 14.25
N PHE A 242 4.89 14.19 13.93
CA PHE A 242 5.98 14.52 14.85
C PHE A 242 6.68 15.83 14.47
N THR A 243 6.68 16.78 15.41
CA THR A 243 7.44 18.02 15.31
C THR A 243 8.90 17.72 15.66
N SER A 244 9.70 17.33 14.66
CA SER A 244 11.14 17.21 14.78
C SER A 244 11.83 18.27 13.93
N ASP A 245 12.84 18.94 14.49
CA ASP A 245 13.67 19.91 13.81
C ASP A 245 14.87 19.26 13.07
N ILE A 246 15.00 17.93 13.08
CA ILE A 246 16.13 17.20 12.45
C ILE A 246 16.34 17.64 11.00
N ALA A 247 15.27 17.69 10.20
CA ALA A 247 15.37 18.07 8.80
C ALA A 247 15.83 19.53 8.63
N LEU A 248 15.28 20.46 9.42
CA LEU A 248 15.71 21.86 9.39
C LEU A 248 17.19 21.99 9.78
N ARG A 249 17.58 21.39 10.91
CA ARG A 249 18.96 21.42 11.41
C ARG A 249 19.94 20.75 10.47
N LEU A 250 19.52 19.68 9.76
CA LEU A 250 20.30 19.02 8.72
C LEU A 250 20.57 19.96 7.54
N LEU A 251 19.56 20.70 7.07
CA LEU A 251 19.70 21.66 5.96
C LEU A 251 20.67 22.81 6.31
N GLU A 252 20.76 23.18 7.59
CA GLU A 252 21.67 24.22 8.09
C GLU A 252 23.14 23.76 8.15
N GLN A 253 23.42 22.46 8.24
CA GLN A 253 24.78 21.95 8.36
C GLN A 253 25.59 22.17 7.06
N SER A 254 26.81 22.70 7.22
CA SER A 254 27.81 22.77 6.15
C SER A 254 28.66 21.49 6.11
N GLY A 255 28.98 21.01 4.91
CA GLY A 255 29.88 19.86 4.72
C GLY A 255 29.32 18.48 5.11
N ILE A 256 28.11 18.39 5.67
CA ILE A 256 27.49 17.11 6.03
C ILE A 256 27.08 16.31 4.78
N LEU A 257 27.18 14.97 4.82
CA LEU A 257 26.75 14.07 3.74
C LEU A 257 27.25 14.51 2.35
N PRO A 258 28.58 14.51 2.11
CA PRO A 258 29.16 15.01 0.87
C PRO A 258 28.75 14.20 -0.37
N SER A 259 28.42 12.91 -0.19
CA SER A 259 28.04 11.99 -1.27
C SER A 259 26.53 11.97 -1.57
N LEU A 260 25.73 12.79 -0.88
CA LEU A 260 24.27 12.70 -0.94
C LEU A 260 23.73 13.08 -2.34
N ARG A 261 22.86 12.22 -2.86
CA ARG A 261 22.17 12.39 -4.15
C ARG A 261 20.66 12.44 -4.02
N SER A 262 20.12 11.99 -2.90
CA SER A 262 18.69 11.85 -2.67
C SER A 262 18.41 12.15 -1.21
N LEU A 263 17.60 13.18 -0.96
CA LEU A 263 17.15 13.54 0.37
C LEU A 263 15.63 13.55 0.42
N ASP A 264 15.02 12.79 1.33
CA ASP A 264 13.59 12.90 1.59
C ASP A 264 13.34 13.46 2.99
N ILE A 265 12.69 14.62 3.02
CA ILE A 265 12.28 15.34 4.24
C ILE A 265 10.77 15.64 4.20
N SER A 266 10.02 14.88 3.41
CA SER A 266 8.57 15.03 3.28
C SER A 266 7.87 14.93 4.65
N GLY A 267 6.83 15.73 4.83
CA GLY A 267 6.03 15.85 6.04
C GLY A 267 6.75 16.48 7.24
N ARG A 268 7.93 17.07 7.04
CA ARG A 268 8.62 17.88 8.05
C ARG A 268 8.15 19.34 8.01
N LYS A 269 8.06 19.95 9.17
CA LYS A 269 7.59 21.34 9.35
C LYS A 269 8.74 22.33 9.28
N HIS A 270 8.43 23.59 8.99
CA HIS A 270 9.39 24.71 8.98
C HIS A 270 10.51 24.60 7.93
N ILE A 271 10.30 23.77 6.91
CA ILE A 271 11.19 23.67 5.76
C ILE A 271 10.86 24.80 4.79
N THR A 272 11.88 25.53 4.33
CA THR A 272 11.69 26.66 3.41
C THR A 272 12.44 26.43 2.11
N ASP A 273 11.94 27.00 1.01
CA ASP A 273 12.60 26.95 -0.30
C ASP A 273 14.05 27.43 -0.24
N LYS A 274 14.31 28.51 0.51
CA LYS A 274 15.66 29.07 0.65
C LYS A 274 16.63 28.07 1.29
N ALA A 275 16.20 27.37 2.34
CA ALA A 275 17.03 26.38 3.02
C ALA A 275 17.33 25.17 2.11
N VAL A 276 16.30 24.64 1.44
CA VAL A 276 16.45 23.51 0.52
C VAL A 276 17.31 23.88 -0.68
N GLN A 277 17.06 25.02 -1.31
CA GLN A 277 17.85 25.51 -2.45
C GLN A 277 19.32 25.69 -2.08
N ALA A 278 19.62 26.33 -0.94
CA ALA A 278 21.00 26.48 -0.46
C ALA A 278 21.68 25.13 -0.21
N PHE A 279 20.93 24.14 0.30
CA PHE A 279 21.43 22.79 0.53
C PHE A 279 21.73 22.03 -0.78
N VAL A 280 20.85 22.14 -1.78
CA VAL A 280 21.00 21.50 -3.09
C VAL A 280 22.12 22.15 -3.90
N GLN A 281 22.23 23.48 -3.90
CA GLN A 281 23.26 24.20 -4.66
C GLN A 281 24.68 23.84 -4.21
N ARG A 282 24.88 23.51 -2.93
CA ARG A 282 26.16 23.01 -2.40
C ARG A 282 26.48 21.57 -2.86
N ARG A 283 25.53 20.88 -3.50
CA ARG A 283 25.62 19.47 -3.92
C ARG A 283 25.11 19.29 -5.36
N PRO A 284 25.93 19.63 -6.38
CA PRO A 284 25.52 19.56 -7.79
C PRO A 284 25.10 18.16 -8.27
N SER A 285 25.54 17.10 -7.58
CA SER A 285 25.15 15.71 -7.88
C SER A 285 23.78 15.31 -7.32
N MET A 286 23.04 16.23 -6.68
CA MET A 286 21.70 15.96 -6.16
C MET A 286 20.75 15.62 -7.31
N GLN A 287 20.04 14.51 -7.17
CA GLN A 287 19.11 13.96 -8.16
C GLN A 287 17.67 13.98 -7.66
N PHE A 288 17.46 13.98 -6.33
CA PHE A 288 16.13 13.94 -5.74
C PHE A 288 16.03 14.74 -4.43
N VAL A 289 14.94 15.48 -4.27
CA VAL A 289 14.50 16.02 -2.98
C VAL A 289 13.02 15.76 -2.76
N GLY A 290 12.66 15.20 -1.60
CA GLY A 290 11.28 15.00 -1.19
C GLY A 290 10.76 16.09 -0.26
N LEU A 291 9.71 16.79 -0.69
CA LEU A 291 9.14 17.98 -0.06
C LEU A 291 7.61 17.91 0.09
N LEU A 292 6.98 16.75 -0.14
CA LEU A 292 5.53 16.61 0.04
C LEU A 292 5.16 16.90 1.50
N ALA A 293 4.05 17.58 1.74
CA ALA A 293 3.56 17.99 3.05
C ALA A 293 4.55 18.86 3.85
N THR A 294 5.34 19.69 3.16
CA THR A 294 6.25 20.69 3.75
C THR A 294 5.85 22.10 3.32
N ASP A 295 6.44 23.14 3.93
CA ASP A 295 6.21 24.54 3.52
C ASP A 295 7.14 24.97 2.36
N ALA A 296 7.74 24.01 1.66
CA ALA A 296 8.69 24.20 0.56
C ALA A 296 8.26 23.47 -0.72
N GLY A 297 8.94 23.77 -1.83
CA GLY A 297 8.68 23.26 -3.18
C GLY A 297 8.04 24.29 -4.12
N TYR A 298 7.85 25.54 -3.70
CA TYR A 298 7.09 26.53 -4.48
C TYR A 298 7.97 27.41 -5.38
N SER A 299 9.28 27.43 -5.15
CA SER A 299 10.24 28.17 -5.99
C SER A 299 10.45 27.50 -7.35
N GLU A 300 10.77 28.30 -8.37
CA GLU A 300 11.08 27.82 -9.72
C GLU A 300 12.22 26.79 -9.73
N PHE A 301 13.24 26.99 -8.88
CA PHE A 301 14.36 26.07 -8.69
C PHE A 301 13.92 24.68 -8.24
N LEU A 302 12.85 24.59 -7.43
CA LEU A 302 12.31 23.35 -6.88
C LEU A 302 11.11 22.83 -7.67
N SER A 303 10.82 23.37 -8.85
CA SER A 303 9.67 22.97 -9.67
C SER A 303 9.65 21.47 -10.02
N GLY A 304 10.80 20.79 -9.96
CA GLY A 304 10.97 19.40 -10.36
C GLY A 304 11.24 19.22 -11.86
N GLN A 305 11.34 20.33 -12.61
CA GLN A 305 11.73 20.32 -14.01
C GLN A 305 13.26 20.18 -14.15
N GLY A 306 13.71 19.45 -15.16
CA GLY A 306 15.14 19.24 -15.44
C GLY A 306 15.73 18.02 -14.73
N ASN A 307 16.97 18.16 -14.23
CA ASN A 307 17.75 17.04 -13.69
C ASN A 307 17.42 16.71 -12.23
N LEU A 308 16.89 17.67 -11.47
CA LEU A 308 16.51 17.48 -10.07
C LEU A 308 15.05 17.06 -10.00
N LYS A 309 14.79 15.81 -9.62
CA LYS A 309 13.43 15.36 -9.34
C LYS A 309 13.01 15.89 -7.98
N VAL A 310 11.80 16.44 -7.91
CA VAL A 310 11.23 16.93 -6.66
C VAL A 310 9.87 16.28 -6.48
N SER A 311 9.64 15.61 -5.35
CA SER A 311 8.28 15.29 -4.91
C SER A 311 7.77 16.40 -4.01
N GLY A 312 6.50 16.72 -4.11
CA GLY A 312 5.89 17.88 -3.47
C GLY A 312 4.41 18.00 -3.82
N GLU A 313 3.87 19.18 -3.55
CA GLU A 313 2.46 19.54 -3.74
C GLU A 313 2.25 20.83 -4.53
N ALA A 314 3.32 21.51 -4.96
CA ALA A 314 3.20 22.81 -5.59
C ALA A 314 2.71 22.76 -7.04
N ASN A 315 2.96 21.66 -7.76
CA ASN A 315 2.59 21.51 -9.17
C ASN A 315 2.41 20.04 -9.60
N GLU A 316 1.94 19.82 -10.82
CA GLU A 316 1.66 18.49 -11.38
C GLU A 316 2.90 17.58 -11.44
N VAL A 317 4.08 18.12 -11.78
CA VAL A 317 5.34 17.35 -11.88
C VAL A 317 5.71 16.78 -10.52
N GLN A 318 5.64 17.62 -9.49
CA GLN A 318 5.91 17.24 -8.10
C GLN A 318 4.89 16.22 -7.58
N ILE A 319 3.60 16.46 -7.79
CA ILE A 319 2.54 15.55 -7.34
C ILE A 319 2.67 14.19 -8.03
N SER A 320 3.00 14.18 -9.33
CA SER A 320 3.25 12.94 -10.06
C SER A 320 4.46 12.18 -9.51
N GLU A 321 5.54 12.88 -9.14
CA GLU A 321 6.70 12.26 -8.50
C GLU A 321 6.37 11.73 -7.09
N SER A 322 5.56 12.47 -6.32
CA SER A 322 5.02 12.05 -5.02
C SER A 322 4.26 10.74 -5.13
N LEU A 323 3.29 10.64 -6.06
CA LEU A 323 2.50 9.42 -6.26
C LEU A 323 3.35 8.24 -6.74
N ARG A 324 4.38 8.48 -7.55
CA ARG A 324 5.31 7.43 -8.00
C ARG A 324 6.12 6.84 -6.85
N ARG A 325 6.69 7.70 -6.00
CA ARG A 325 7.62 7.26 -4.94
C ARG A 325 6.93 6.76 -3.70
N TYR A 326 5.80 7.36 -3.34
CA TYR A 326 5.12 7.10 -2.08
C TYR A 326 3.93 6.16 -2.21
N SER A 327 3.84 5.40 -3.30
CA SER A 327 2.71 4.52 -3.61
C SER A 327 2.32 3.54 -2.50
N GLU A 328 3.24 3.19 -1.59
CA GLU A 328 3.00 2.31 -0.43
C GLU A 328 2.74 3.08 0.89
N ARG A 329 2.88 4.42 0.92
CA ARG A 329 2.71 5.26 2.11
C ARG A 329 1.37 5.98 2.09
N ALA A 330 0.37 5.40 2.76
CA ALA A 330 -1.03 5.85 2.68
C ALA A 330 -1.21 7.37 2.96
N PHE A 331 -0.50 7.92 3.95
CA PHE A 331 -0.57 9.35 4.28
C PHE A 331 -0.10 10.24 3.11
N PHE A 332 1.05 9.93 2.52
CA PHE A 332 1.59 10.67 1.37
C PHE A 332 0.76 10.47 0.10
N VAL A 333 0.25 9.27 -0.16
CA VAL A 333 -0.69 9.05 -1.28
C VAL A 333 -1.93 9.91 -1.10
N ARG A 334 -2.54 9.90 0.08
CA ARG A 334 -3.71 10.73 0.39
C ARG A 334 -3.40 12.22 0.18
N GLU A 335 -2.27 12.73 0.68
CA GLU A 335 -1.92 14.14 0.54
C GLU A 335 -1.69 14.55 -0.91
N ALA A 336 -0.92 13.75 -1.67
CA ALA A 336 -0.67 14.00 -3.08
C ALA A 336 -1.98 13.97 -3.90
N LEU A 337 -2.88 13.02 -3.64
CA LEU A 337 -4.20 12.95 -4.29
C LEU A 337 -5.10 14.13 -3.92
N PHE A 338 -5.04 14.61 -2.68
CA PHE A 338 -5.80 15.77 -2.25
C PHE A 338 -5.40 17.02 -3.04
N HIS A 339 -4.10 17.27 -3.21
CA HIS A 339 -3.62 18.39 -4.03
C HIS A 339 -3.87 18.15 -5.53
N LEU A 340 -3.75 16.90 -5.99
CA LEU A 340 -4.07 16.54 -7.36
C LEU A 340 -5.51 16.87 -7.74
N PHE A 341 -6.46 16.63 -6.84
CA PHE A 341 -7.88 16.89 -7.07
C PHE A 341 -8.11 18.34 -7.53
N SER A 342 -7.45 19.31 -6.90
CA SER A 342 -7.54 20.73 -7.26
C SER A 342 -7.04 21.01 -8.68
N LEU A 343 -5.99 20.31 -9.14
CA LEU A 343 -5.45 20.47 -10.50
C LEU A 343 -6.32 19.78 -11.56
N THR A 344 -6.92 18.64 -11.22
CA THR A 344 -7.72 17.86 -12.19
C THR A 344 -9.04 18.51 -12.58
N HIS A 345 -9.56 19.45 -11.77
CA HIS A 345 -10.87 20.07 -12.04
C HIS A 345 -10.89 20.84 -13.38
N SER A 346 -9.80 21.52 -13.73
CA SER A 346 -9.66 22.34 -14.93
C SER A 346 -9.00 21.62 -16.12
N MET A 347 -8.78 20.31 -16.03
CA MET A 347 -8.16 19.56 -17.14
C MET A 347 -9.14 19.34 -18.29
N GLU A 348 -8.68 19.64 -19.51
CA GLU A 348 -9.43 19.49 -20.77
C GLU A 348 -8.84 18.40 -21.69
N ASN A 349 -7.59 17.98 -21.44
CA ASN A 349 -6.91 16.95 -22.23
C ASN A 349 -6.80 15.62 -21.45
N PRO A 350 -6.96 14.47 -22.12
CA PRO A 350 -6.78 13.15 -21.48
C PRO A 350 -5.37 12.98 -20.89
N GLN A 351 -5.30 12.56 -19.62
CA GLN A 351 -4.05 12.33 -18.88
C GLN A 351 -3.89 10.86 -18.42
N PRO A 352 -3.55 9.92 -19.31
CA PRO A 352 -3.49 8.49 -18.98
C PRO A 352 -2.40 8.15 -17.96
N GLU A 353 -1.24 8.82 -18.01
CA GLU A 353 -0.15 8.58 -17.06
C GLU A 353 -0.52 9.02 -15.64
N LEU A 354 -1.24 10.14 -15.52
CA LEU A 354 -1.72 10.62 -14.23
C LEU A 354 -2.80 9.71 -13.65
N LEU A 355 -3.77 9.29 -14.48
CA LEU A 355 -4.80 8.33 -14.07
C LEU A 355 -4.17 7.00 -13.62
N LYS A 356 -3.08 6.56 -14.29
CA LYS A 356 -2.33 5.37 -13.87
C LYS A 356 -1.75 5.52 -12.45
N LEU A 357 -1.22 6.69 -12.10
CA LEU A 357 -0.72 6.95 -10.74
C LEU A 357 -1.83 6.90 -9.70
N VAL A 358 -3.01 7.45 -10.01
CA VAL A 358 -4.20 7.37 -9.14
C VAL A 358 -4.64 5.92 -8.95
N VAL A 359 -4.69 5.14 -10.03
CA VAL A 359 -5.02 3.70 -10.01
C VAL A 359 -4.05 2.90 -9.15
N ILE A 360 -2.75 3.19 -9.20
CA ILE A 360 -1.75 2.56 -8.34
C ILE A 360 -2.05 2.86 -6.86
N GLY A 361 -2.33 4.12 -6.53
CA GLY A 361 -2.72 4.52 -5.17
C GLY A 361 -3.96 3.77 -4.67
N MET A 362 -4.99 3.65 -5.51
CA MET A 362 -6.20 2.88 -5.17
C MET A 362 -5.91 1.39 -4.95
N LYS A 363 -5.04 0.80 -5.78
CA LYS A 363 -4.70 -0.63 -5.73
C LYS A 363 -3.90 -0.98 -4.48
N ASN A 364 -2.97 -0.12 -4.09
CA ASN A 364 -2.12 -0.36 -2.93
C ASN A 364 -2.85 -0.13 -1.59
N HIS A 365 -3.88 0.72 -1.57
CA HIS A 365 -4.59 1.10 -0.35
C HIS A 365 -6.10 0.81 -0.41
N PRO A 366 -6.54 -0.43 -0.71
CA PRO A 366 -7.95 -0.74 -1.00
C PRO A 366 -8.90 -0.50 0.19
N THR A 367 -8.40 -0.63 1.41
CA THR A 367 -9.17 -0.47 2.66
C THR A 367 -8.91 0.86 3.37
N ASN A 368 -8.14 1.76 2.78
CA ASN A 368 -7.88 3.09 3.34
C ASN A 368 -8.91 4.10 2.81
N LEU A 369 -9.92 4.43 3.61
CA LEU A 369 -11.00 5.35 3.21
C LEU A 369 -10.47 6.72 2.72
N PRO A 370 -9.58 7.44 3.44
CA PRO A 370 -9.06 8.71 2.96
C PRO A 370 -8.41 8.65 1.57
N VAL A 371 -7.62 7.60 1.30
CA VAL A 371 -7.00 7.40 -0.02
C VAL A 371 -8.07 7.13 -1.08
N GLN A 372 -9.01 6.20 -0.83
CA GLN A 372 -10.06 5.87 -1.81
C GLN A 372 -10.99 7.06 -2.09
N LEU A 373 -11.28 7.87 -1.08
CA LEU A 373 -12.11 9.07 -1.23
C LEU A 373 -11.42 10.10 -2.14
N ALA A 374 -10.15 10.42 -1.89
CA ALA A 374 -9.39 11.37 -2.70
C ALA A 374 -9.13 10.83 -4.12
N ALA A 375 -8.79 9.54 -4.23
CA ALA A 375 -8.53 8.89 -5.51
C ALA A 375 -9.78 8.83 -6.39
N SER A 376 -10.93 8.42 -5.85
CA SER A 376 -12.19 8.37 -6.62
C SER A 376 -12.63 9.75 -7.13
N ALA A 377 -12.35 10.81 -6.38
CA ALA A 377 -12.59 12.19 -6.83
C ALA A 377 -11.67 12.56 -8.02
N CYS A 378 -10.39 12.20 -7.94
CA CYS A 378 -9.46 12.40 -9.06
C CYS A 378 -9.85 11.59 -10.29
N VAL A 379 -10.24 10.32 -10.11
CA VAL A 379 -10.75 9.45 -11.18
C VAL A 379 -11.92 10.11 -11.89
N PHE A 380 -12.93 10.57 -11.15
CA PHE A 380 -14.08 11.25 -11.73
C PHE A 380 -13.66 12.43 -12.61
N ASN A 381 -12.80 13.31 -12.09
CA ASN A 381 -12.33 14.48 -12.84
C ASN A 381 -11.53 14.08 -14.09
N LEU A 382 -10.73 13.03 -14.01
CA LEU A 382 -9.88 12.54 -15.11
C LEU A 382 -10.67 11.74 -16.17
N THR A 383 -11.88 11.29 -15.86
CA THR A 383 -12.72 10.50 -16.78
C THR A 383 -14.07 11.16 -17.10
N LYS A 384 -14.25 12.45 -16.80
CA LYS A 384 -15.48 13.18 -17.14
C LYS A 384 -15.57 13.43 -18.64
N GLN A 385 -16.78 13.34 -19.20
CA GLN A 385 -17.08 13.71 -20.59
C GLN A 385 -16.11 13.04 -21.59
N ASP A 386 -15.58 13.81 -22.54
CA ASP A 386 -14.72 13.33 -23.63
C ASP A 386 -13.33 12.88 -23.17
N LEU A 387 -12.91 13.19 -21.93
CA LEU A 387 -11.62 12.74 -21.39
C LEU A 387 -11.53 11.22 -21.36
N ALA A 388 -12.63 10.53 -21.05
CA ALA A 388 -12.68 9.07 -21.03
C ALA A 388 -12.41 8.47 -22.41
N THR A 389 -12.81 9.13 -23.50
CA THR A 389 -12.60 8.66 -24.87
C THR A 389 -11.12 8.56 -25.22
N GLY A 390 -10.29 9.46 -24.67
CA GLY A 390 -8.84 9.44 -24.84
C GLY A 390 -8.08 8.47 -23.92
N MET A 391 -8.78 7.76 -23.02
CA MET A 391 -8.13 6.82 -22.09
C MET A 391 -8.00 5.41 -22.69
N PRO A 392 -6.90 4.69 -22.43
CA PRO A 392 -6.76 3.29 -22.80
C PRO A 392 -7.87 2.43 -22.17
N VAL A 393 -8.54 1.58 -22.97
CA VAL A 393 -9.65 0.73 -22.52
C VAL A 393 -9.28 -0.16 -21.33
N ARG A 394 -8.04 -0.68 -21.31
CA ARG A 394 -7.54 -1.49 -20.19
C ARG A 394 -7.35 -0.68 -18.90
N LEU A 395 -6.95 0.58 -19.00
CA LEU A 395 -6.86 1.47 -17.84
C LEU A 395 -8.26 1.74 -17.29
N LEU A 396 -9.23 2.02 -18.15
CA LEU A 396 -10.64 2.18 -17.75
C LEU A 396 -11.26 0.91 -17.18
N THR A 397 -10.86 -0.26 -17.68
CA THR A 397 -11.27 -1.57 -17.12
C THR A 397 -10.83 -1.69 -15.67
N GLU A 398 -9.57 -1.35 -15.39
CA GLU A 398 -9.01 -1.39 -14.04
C GLU A 398 -9.66 -0.33 -13.13
N VAL A 399 -9.91 0.87 -13.65
CA VAL A 399 -10.65 1.93 -12.95
C VAL A 399 -12.05 1.43 -12.54
N ALA A 400 -12.84 0.92 -13.48
CA ALA A 400 -14.17 0.40 -13.19
C ALA A 400 -14.12 -0.70 -12.11
N ARG A 401 -13.16 -1.63 -12.23
CA ARG A 401 -12.96 -2.71 -11.24
C ARG A 401 -12.61 -2.17 -9.85
N LEU A 402 -11.77 -1.14 -9.76
CA LEU A 402 -11.34 -0.54 -8.48
C LEU A 402 -12.45 0.30 -7.85
N LEU A 403 -13.22 1.06 -8.63
CA LEU A 403 -14.38 1.82 -8.13
C LEU A 403 -15.44 0.88 -7.54
N LEU A 404 -15.75 -0.24 -8.21
CA LEU A 404 -16.69 -1.23 -7.67
C LEU A 404 -16.19 -1.82 -6.35
N LYS A 405 -14.90 -2.15 -6.26
CA LYS A 405 -14.30 -2.58 -4.98
C LYS A 405 -14.39 -1.49 -3.92
N ALA A 406 -14.13 -0.23 -4.24
CA ALA A 406 -14.25 0.86 -3.27
C ALA A 406 -15.70 1.01 -2.79
N MET A 407 -16.69 0.87 -3.68
CA MET A 407 -18.11 0.88 -3.32
C MET A 407 -18.47 -0.25 -2.35
N GLU A 408 -17.93 -1.46 -2.58
CA GLU A 408 -18.12 -2.64 -1.74
C GLU A 408 -17.49 -2.48 -0.34
N HIS A 409 -16.27 -1.94 -0.25
CA HIS A 409 -15.58 -1.73 1.04
C HIS A 409 -16.20 -0.60 1.87
N PHE A 410 -16.79 0.40 1.20
CA PHE A 410 -17.29 1.63 1.85
C PHE A 410 -18.75 1.95 1.52
N PRO A 411 -19.70 1.03 1.77
CA PRO A 411 -21.10 1.15 1.32
C PRO A 411 -21.84 2.35 1.93
N ASN A 412 -21.45 2.77 3.13
CA ASN A 412 -22.12 3.85 3.87
C ASN A 412 -21.48 5.24 3.66
N HIS A 413 -20.41 5.34 2.87
CA HIS A 413 -19.70 6.62 2.65
C HIS A 413 -20.23 7.34 1.41
N GLN A 414 -21.24 8.18 1.61
CA GLN A 414 -22.00 8.85 0.54
C GLN A 414 -21.13 9.56 -0.50
N GLN A 415 -20.11 10.33 -0.10
CA GLN A 415 -19.27 11.07 -1.04
C GLN A 415 -18.43 10.14 -1.92
N LEU A 416 -17.91 9.04 -1.36
CA LEU A 416 -17.18 8.03 -2.14
C LEU A 416 -18.10 7.34 -3.13
N GLN A 417 -19.31 6.95 -2.69
CA GLN A 417 -20.33 6.35 -3.55
C GLN A 417 -20.70 7.29 -4.70
N LYS A 418 -20.91 8.58 -4.41
CA LYS A 418 -21.17 9.61 -5.41
C LYS A 418 -20.07 9.70 -6.47
N ASN A 419 -18.80 9.78 -6.05
CA ASN A 419 -17.66 9.85 -6.97
C ASN A 419 -17.59 8.59 -7.86
N CYS A 420 -17.82 7.41 -7.28
CA CYS A 420 -17.81 6.14 -8.01
C CYS A 420 -18.94 6.08 -9.05
N LEU A 421 -20.17 6.41 -8.65
CA LEU A 421 -21.33 6.41 -9.54
C LEU A 421 -21.17 7.44 -10.67
N LEU A 422 -20.67 8.64 -10.36
CA LEU A 422 -20.40 9.68 -11.37
C LEU A 422 -19.37 9.20 -12.42
N SER A 423 -18.30 8.55 -11.96
CA SER A 423 -17.27 8.00 -12.84
C SER A 423 -17.82 6.85 -13.69
N LEU A 424 -18.54 5.91 -13.08
CA LEU A 424 -19.15 4.76 -13.78
C LEU A 424 -20.24 5.16 -14.77
N CYS A 425 -20.88 6.32 -14.59
CA CYS A 425 -21.89 6.85 -15.51
C CYS A 425 -21.31 7.34 -16.86
N SER A 426 -19.98 7.29 -17.05
CA SER A 426 -19.36 7.58 -18.34
C SER A 426 -19.85 6.61 -19.43
N ASP A 427 -20.37 7.15 -20.54
CA ASP A 427 -20.83 6.35 -21.68
C ASP A 427 -19.72 5.44 -22.21
N ARG A 428 -18.49 5.95 -22.30
CA ARG A 428 -17.32 5.17 -22.71
C ARG A 428 -17.13 3.95 -21.81
N ILE A 429 -17.26 4.12 -20.49
CA ILE A 429 -17.11 3.03 -19.52
C ILE A 429 -18.26 2.02 -19.66
N LEU A 430 -19.51 2.46 -19.62
CA LEU A 430 -20.66 1.55 -19.69
C LEU A 430 -20.78 0.82 -21.04
N GLN A 431 -20.42 1.50 -22.13
CA GLN A 431 -20.59 0.98 -23.47
C GLN A 431 -19.44 0.08 -23.92
N ASP A 432 -18.21 0.57 -23.82
CA ASP A 432 -17.07 0.01 -24.56
C ASP A 432 -16.08 -0.74 -23.68
N VAL A 433 -16.09 -0.49 -22.36
CA VAL A 433 -15.13 -1.09 -21.44
C VAL A 433 -15.61 -2.46 -20.97
N PRO A 434 -14.76 -3.50 -21.02
CA PRO A 434 -15.10 -4.82 -20.48
C PRO A 434 -14.90 -4.84 -18.95
N PHE A 435 -15.98 -5.00 -18.18
CA PHE A 435 -15.92 -5.21 -16.74
C PHE A 435 -17.10 -6.07 -16.27
N ASN A 436 -17.11 -6.46 -14.99
CA ASN A 436 -18.19 -7.28 -14.44
C ASN A 436 -19.48 -6.45 -14.27
N ARG A 437 -20.29 -6.42 -15.34
CA ARG A 437 -21.55 -5.67 -15.41
C ARG A 437 -22.60 -6.15 -14.42
N PHE A 438 -22.60 -7.45 -14.09
CA PHE A 438 -23.53 -8.02 -13.13
C PHE A 438 -23.26 -7.51 -11.72
N GLU A 439 -22.00 -7.59 -11.27
CA GLU A 439 -21.62 -7.06 -9.95
C GLU A 439 -21.81 -5.54 -9.87
N ALA A 440 -21.53 -4.82 -10.96
CA ALA A 440 -21.82 -3.39 -11.04
C ALA A 440 -23.32 -3.09 -10.85
N ALA A 441 -24.19 -3.81 -11.56
CA ALA A 441 -25.63 -3.64 -11.43
C ALA A 441 -26.11 -3.97 -10.01
N LYS A 442 -25.58 -5.04 -9.40
CA LYS A 442 -25.88 -5.42 -8.02
C LYS A 442 -25.54 -4.31 -7.02
N LEU A 443 -24.31 -3.80 -7.08
CA LEU A 443 -23.84 -2.73 -6.18
C LEU A 443 -24.63 -1.43 -6.38
N VAL A 444 -24.91 -1.03 -7.61
CA VAL A 444 -25.64 0.21 -7.92
C VAL A 444 -27.09 0.13 -7.42
N MET A 445 -27.77 -1.01 -7.56
CA MET A 445 -29.13 -1.15 -7.00
C MET A 445 -29.15 -1.24 -5.48
N GLN A 446 -28.17 -1.91 -4.87
CA GLN A 446 -28.03 -1.93 -3.41
C GLN A 446 -27.90 -0.51 -2.88
N TRP A 447 -27.10 0.33 -3.55
CA TRP A 447 -26.99 1.74 -3.23
C TRP A 447 -28.34 2.47 -3.41
N LEU A 448 -29.01 2.31 -4.55
CA LEU A 448 -30.30 2.93 -4.88
C LEU A 448 -31.37 2.64 -3.81
N CYS A 449 -31.42 1.42 -3.30
CA CYS A 449 -32.41 1.00 -2.32
C CYS A 449 -32.16 1.57 -0.92
N ASN A 450 -30.93 1.98 -0.61
CA ASN A 450 -30.51 2.42 0.71
C ASN A 450 -30.41 3.96 0.85
N HIS A 451 -30.54 4.73 -0.23
CA HIS A 451 -30.31 6.17 -0.24
C HIS A 451 -31.42 6.96 -0.95
N GLU A 452 -31.69 8.18 -0.47
CA GLU A 452 -32.81 9.03 -0.93
C GLU A 452 -32.39 10.27 -1.73
N ASP A 453 -31.10 10.42 -2.08
CA ASP A 453 -30.64 11.54 -2.90
C ASP A 453 -31.18 11.44 -4.33
N GLN A 454 -32.04 12.39 -4.71
CA GLN A 454 -32.73 12.37 -6.01
C GLN A 454 -31.79 12.44 -7.22
N ASN A 455 -30.68 13.20 -7.13
CA ASN A 455 -29.75 13.34 -8.25
C ASN A 455 -28.96 12.06 -8.46
N MET A 456 -28.49 11.45 -7.38
CA MET A 456 -27.78 10.19 -7.44
C MET A 456 -28.71 9.02 -7.79
N GLN A 457 -29.99 9.06 -7.40
CA GLN A 457 -30.97 8.08 -7.85
C GLN A 457 -31.17 8.11 -9.38
N ARG A 458 -31.26 9.30 -9.99
CA ARG A 458 -31.35 9.42 -11.46
C ARG A 458 -30.13 8.80 -12.15
N MET A 459 -28.92 9.07 -11.65
CA MET A 459 -27.69 8.47 -12.18
C MET A 459 -27.67 6.95 -12.01
N ALA A 460 -28.00 6.44 -10.81
CA ALA A 460 -28.02 5.01 -10.54
C ALA A 460 -29.03 4.29 -11.45
N VAL A 461 -30.21 4.87 -11.67
CA VAL A 461 -31.21 4.35 -12.62
C VAL A 461 -30.66 4.34 -14.05
N ALA A 462 -29.99 5.40 -14.49
CA ALA A 462 -29.37 5.45 -15.82
C ALA A 462 -28.32 4.35 -16.01
N ILE A 463 -27.43 4.19 -15.03
CA ILE A 463 -26.40 3.13 -15.03
C ILE A 463 -27.07 1.75 -15.09
N ILE A 464 -28.04 1.47 -14.21
CA ILE A 464 -28.74 0.18 -14.18
C ILE A 464 -29.45 -0.09 -15.51
N SER A 465 -30.08 0.92 -16.12
CA SER A 465 -30.80 0.77 -17.39
C SER A 465 -29.88 0.33 -18.53
N ILE A 466 -28.67 0.91 -18.60
CA ILE A 466 -27.65 0.52 -19.59
C ILE A 466 -27.08 -0.86 -19.28
N LEU A 467 -26.77 -1.13 -18.00
CA LEU A 467 -26.19 -2.41 -17.60
C LEU A 467 -27.17 -3.56 -17.84
N ALA A 468 -28.43 -3.41 -17.43
CA ALA A 468 -29.47 -4.43 -17.57
C ALA A 468 -29.72 -4.84 -19.02
N ALA A 469 -29.65 -3.89 -19.96
CA ALA A 469 -29.74 -4.17 -21.40
C ALA A 469 -28.59 -5.05 -21.93
N LYS A 470 -27.50 -5.18 -21.17
CA LYS A 470 -26.30 -5.97 -21.51
C LYS A 470 -26.12 -7.23 -20.66
N LEU A 471 -27.06 -7.54 -19.76
CA LEU A 471 -27.03 -8.75 -18.95
C LEU A 471 -27.75 -9.90 -19.66
N SER A 472 -27.31 -11.13 -19.38
CA SER A 472 -28.04 -12.33 -19.80
C SER A 472 -29.38 -12.44 -19.06
N THR A 473 -30.33 -13.20 -19.62
CA THR A 473 -31.65 -13.43 -19.00
C THR A 473 -31.53 -14.02 -17.59
N GLU A 474 -30.59 -14.93 -17.38
CA GLU A 474 -30.31 -15.54 -16.07
C GLU A 474 -29.81 -14.50 -15.06
N GLN A 475 -28.82 -13.68 -15.47
CA GLN A 475 -28.31 -12.60 -14.64
C GLN A 475 -29.40 -11.58 -14.30
N THR A 476 -30.25 -11.20 -15.25
CA THR A 476 -31.36 -10.27 -15.01
C THR A 476 -32.38 -10.85 -14.01
N ALA A 477 -32.67 -12.15 -14.07
CA ALA A 477 -33.55 -12.81 -13.10
C ALA A 477 -32.94 -12.82 -11.68
N GLN A 478 -31.67 -13.20 -11.56
CA GLN A 478 -30.92 -13.16 -10.29
C GLN A 478 -30.90 -11.73 -9.69
N LEU A 479 -30.70 -10.74 -10.56
CA LEU A 479 -30.72 -9.33 -10.21
C LEU A 479 -32.05 -8.89 -9.58
N GLY A 480 -33.17 -9.33 -10.16
CA GLY A 480 -34.52 -9.08 -9.65
C GLY A 480 -34.78 -9.72 -8.28
N THR A 481 -34.27 -10.93 -8.04
CA THR A 481 -34.36 -11.60 -6.73
C THR A 481 -33.58 -10.85 -5.66
N GLU A 482 -32.36 -10.43 -5.96
CA GLU A 482 -31.53 -9.60 -5.06
C GLU A 482 -32.23 -8.28 -4.71
N LEU A 483 -32.84 -7.62 -5.69
CA LEU A 483 -33.60 -6.38 -5.49
C LEU A 483 -34.75 -6.57 -4.48
N PHE A 484 -35.49 -7.68 -4.58
CA PHE A 484 -36.58 -8.00 -3.67
C PHE A 484 -36.07 -8.15 -2.23
N ILE A 485 -34.97 -8.88 -2.04
CA ILE A 485 -34.35 -9.10 -0.73
C ILE A 485 -33.89 -7.76 -0.11
N VAL A 486 -33.21 -6.92 -0.88
CA VAL A 486 -32.71 -5.62 -0.40
C VAL A 486 -33.89 -4.72 0.00
N LYS A 487 -34.93 -4.61 -0.83
CA LYS A 487 -36.14 -3.82 -0.50
C LYS A 487 -36.80 -4.26 0.79
N VAL A 488 -37.00 -5.57 0.98
CA VAL A 488 -37.60 -6.10 2.23
C VAL A 488 -36.73 -5.77 3.44
N SER A 489 -35.41 -5.85 3.29
CA SER A 489 -34.44 -5.54 4.35
C SER A 489 -34.47 -4.06 4.75
N THR A 490 -34.54 -3.15 3.78
CA THR A 490 -34.60 -1.70 4.03
C THR A 490 -35.92 -1.30 4.67
N VAL A 491 -37.05 -1.87 4.22
CA VAL A 491 -38.36 -1.64 4.83
C VAL A 491 -38.38 -2.10 6.29
N LYS A 492 -37.81 -3.28 6.60
CA LYS A 492 -37.67 -3.77 7.98
C LYS A 492 -36.82 -2.83 8.84
N LYS A 493 -35.67 -2.36 8.35
CA LYS A 493 -34.80 -1.41 9.06
C LYS A 493 -35.51 -0.09 9.39
N ARG A 494 -36.27 0.45 8.42
CA ARG A 494 -37.07 1.67 8.62
C ARG A 494 -38.21 1.48 9.63
N ALA A 495 -38.85 0.30 9.63
CA ALA A 495 -39.89 -0.03 10.61
C ALA A 495 -39.33 -0.14 12.05
N THR A 496 -38.11 -0.67 12.22
CA THR A 496 -37.45 -0.73 13.55
C THR A 496 -36.98 0.64 14.05
N GLN A 497 -36.52 1.55 13.17
CA GLN A 497 -36.12 2.91 13.56
C GLN A 497 -37.31 3.82 13.89
N SER A 498 -38.48 3.60 13.27
CA SER A 498 -39.70 4.33 13.61
C SER A 498 -40.29 3.87 14.94
N HIS A 499 -40.15 2.59 15.32
CA HIS A 499 -40.59 2.08 16.63
C HIS A 499 -39.73 2.62 17.79
N SER A 500 -38.42 2.82 17.60
CA SER A 500 -37.54 3.38 18.64
C SER A 500 -37.80 4.87 18.93
N HIS A 501 -38.30 5.65 17.96
CA HIS A 501 -38.67 7.06 18.17
C HIS A 501 -40.04 7.23 18.83
N THR A 502 -40.96 6.27 18.67
CA THR A 502 -42.27 6.30 19.32
C THR A 502 -42.25 5.91 20.80
N ASP A 503 -41.27 5.12 21.25
CA ASP A 503 -41.16 4.72 22.67
C ASP A 503 -40.51 5.81 23.54
N THR A 504 -39.65 6.67 23.00
CA THR A 504 -39.11 7.83 23.73
C THR A 504 -40.16 8.90 24.04
N HIS A 505 -41.24 8.99 23.27
CA HIS A 505 -42.32 9.95 23.54
C HIS A 505 -43.40 9.42 24.49
N LYS A 506 -43.48 8.11 24.75
CA LYS A 506 -44.46 7.53 25.67
C LYS A 506 -44.02 7.50 27.13
N HIS A 507 -42.73 7.65 27.42
CA HIS A 507 -42.20 7.66 28.79
C HIS A 507 -42.17 9.04 29.49
N ALA A 508 -42.47 10.14 28.77
CA ALA A 508 -42.44 11.50 29.35
C ALA A 508 -43.77 11.94 30.03
N TYR A 509 -44.84 11.14 29.99
CA TYR A 509 -46.17 11.54 30.51
C TYR A 509 -46.73 10.64 31.64
N ARG A 510 -45.90 9.84 32.29
CA ARG A 510 -46.28 9.07 33.49
C ARG A 510 -45.25 9.27 34.59
N GLY A 511 -45.30 10.43 35.26
CA GLY A 511 -44.35 10.72 36.32
C GLY A 511 -44.64 11.93 37.21
N GLU A 512 -45.89 12.39 37.35
CA GLU A 512 -46.22 13.40 38.36
C GLU A 512 -47.48 13.01 39.13
N ARG A 513 -47.26 12.36 40.28
CA ARG A 513 -48.22 12.35 41.39
C ARG A 513 -47.45 12.29 42.72
N ARG A 514 -47.42 13.46 43.39
CA ARG A 514 -47.40 13.73 44.84
C ARG A 514 -46.37 12.99 45.73
N THR A 515 -45.48 13.78 46.34
CA THR A 515 -45.28 13.79 47.81
C THR A 515 -44.81 15.18 48.27
N ASP A 516 -45.50 15.70 49.28
CA ASP A 516 -45.31 16.97 49.99
C ASP A 516 -44.16 16.92 51.03
N PRO A 517 -43.81 18.06 51.69
CA PRO A 517 -42.44 18.38 52.07
C PRO A 517 -42.12 18.17 53.57
N HIS A 518 -40.85 17.86 53.89
CA HIS A 518 -40.27 18.08 55.21
C HIS A 518 -38.75 18.19 55.15
N ASN A 519 -38.22 19.37 55.50
CA ASN A 519 -36.97 19.56 56.26
C ASN A 519 -36.86 21.08 56.54
N SER A 520 -36.95 21.56 57.77
CA SER A 520 -36.06 21.39 58.94
C SER A 520 -35.38 22.73 59.20
N GLY A 521 -35.88 23.46 60.20
CA GLY A 521 -35.01 24.31 61.00
C GLY A 521 -34.43 23.46 62.11
N ASP A 522 -33.12 23.54 62.37
CA ASP A 522 -32.63 24.28 63.53
C ASP A 522 -31.12 24.50 63.46
N SER A 523 -30.65 25.45 64.26
CA SER A 523 -29.35 26.12 64.22
C SER A 523 -28.39 25.54 65.26
N GLY A 524 -27.07 25.57 65.00
CA GLY A 524 -26.03 25.23 65.99
C GLY A 524 -24.71 24.83 65.36
#